data_AF-J0LBS5-F1
#
_entry.id   AF-J0LBS5-F1
#
_cell.length_a   1.000
_cell.length_b   1.000
_cell.length_c   1.000
_cell.angle_alpha   90.00
_cell.angle_beta   90.00
_cell.angle_gamma   90.00
#
_symmetry.space_group_name_H-M   'P 1'
#
loop_
_entity.id
_entity.type
_entity.pdbx_description
1 polymer ?
#
loop_
_entity_poly.entity_id
_entity_poly.type
_entity_poly.pdbx_seq_one_letter_code
_entity_poly.pdbx_strand_id
1 'polypeptide(L)' 'MKKVNPKFTSQKCSKCGYIDKENRKTQSEFKCLKCGHSENADLNASKNILAVGSTV' A
#
# COMPACT_ATOMS: atom_id res chain seq x y z
N MET A 1 -3.48 15.18 15.72
CA MET A 1 -3.45 15.13 14.25
C MET A 1 -2.20 14.38 13.78
N LYS A 2 -2.21 13.03 13.78
CA LYS A 2 -1.11 12.28 13.15
C LYS A 2 -1.31 12.40 11.65
N LYS A 3 -0.52 13.26 10.99
CA LYS A 3 -0.37 13.24 9.53
C LYS A 3 0.15 11.85 9.17
N VAL A 4 -0.74 10.92 8.84
CA VAL A 4 -0.36 9.68 8.18
C VAL A 4 0.22 10.14 6.86
N ASN A 5 1.54 10.15 6.74
CA ASN A 5 2.20 10.54 5.51
C ASN A 5 1.67 9.63 4.39
N PRO A 6 0.90 10.14 3.42
CA PRO A 6 0.33 9.31 2.34
C PRO A 6 1.43 8.68 1.47
N LYS A 7 2.68 9.14 1.63
CA LYS A 7 3.86 8.52 1.02
C LYS A 7 4.04 7.04 1.38
N PHE A 8 3.53 6.54 2.51
CA PHE A 8 3.72 5.14 2.91
C PHE A 8 2.54 4.21 2.57
N THR A 9 1.36 4.74 2.24
CA THR A 9 0.19 3.90 1.90
C THR A 9 0.33 3.24 0.53
N SER A 10 1.11 3.82 -0.39
CA SER A 10 1.38 3.22 -1.71
C SER A 10 2.47 2.12 -1.67
N GLN A 11 3.21 2.00 -0.57
CA GLN A 11 4.30 1.03 -0.40
C GLN A 11 3.89 -0.18 0.47
N LYS A 12 2.83 -0.02 1.26
CA LYS A 12 2.27 -1.08 2.09
C LYS A 12 1.52 -2.10 1.23
N CYS A 13 1.70 -3.38 1.48
CA CYS A 13 0.86 -4.41 0.89
C CYS A 13 -0.46 -4.49 1.65
N SER A 14 -1.58 -4.31 0.95
CA SER A 14 -2.92 -4.45 1.53
C SER A 14 -3.20 -5.86 2.06
N LYS A 15 -2.53 -6.88 1.52
CA LYS A 15 -2.76 -8.29 1.84
C LYS A 15 -1.97 -8.80 3.05
N CYS A 16 -0.69 -8.45 3.16
CA CYS A 16 0.18 -8.94 4.24
C CYS A 16 0.74 -7.83 5.14
N GLY A 17 0.46 -6.56 4.85
CA GLY A 17 0.95 -5.42 5.61
C GLY A 17 2.42 -5.07 5.39
N TYR A 18 3.16 -5.83 4.58
CA TYR A 18 4.58 -5.56 4.30
C TYR A 18 4.78 -4.22 3.59
N ILE A 19 5.66 -3.38 4.11
CA ILE A 19 5.96 -2.05 3.55
C ILE A 19 7.35 -2.10 2.95
N ASP A 20 7.44 -1.82 1.65
CA ASP A 20 8.72 -1.74 0.95
C ASP A 20 8.61 -0.76 -0.21
N LYS A 21 9.69 -0.01 -0.44
CA LYS A 21 9.80 0.93 -1.55
C LYS A 21 9.74 0.24 -2.90
N GLU A 22 10.25 -0.99 -2.97
CA GLU A 22 10.29 -1.79 -4.20
C GLU A 22 8.97 -2.51 -4.47
N ASN A 23 8.03 -2.49 -3.51
CA ASN A 23 6.71 -3.05 -3.76
C ASN A 23 5.93 -2.27 -4.84
N ARG A 24 6.23 -0.98 -5.03
CA ARG A 24 5.66 -0.18 -6.10
C ARG A 24 6.67 -0.08 -7.24
N LYS A 25 6.43 -0.83 -8.32
CA LYS A 25 7.32 -0.84 -9.49
C LYS A 25 7.09 0.37 -10.39
N THR A 26 5.83 0.72 -10.61
CA THR A 26 5.44 1.86 -11.45
C THR A 26 4.29 2.62 -10.81
N GLN A 27 3.83 3.69 -11.46
CA GLN A 27 2.67 4.43 -10.96
C GLN A 27 1.43 3.54 -10.84
N SER A 28 1.29 2.55 -11.74
CA SER A 28 0.14 1.65 -11.85
C SER A 28 0.42 0.21 -11.39
N GLU A 29 1.67 -0.23 -11.31
CA GLU A 29 2.02 -1.60 -10.90
C GLU A 29 2.52 -1.69 -9.46
N PHE A 30 1.90 -2.57 -8.70
CA PHE A 30 2.33 -2.97 -7.38
C PHE A 30 2.56 -4.48 -7.33
N LYS A 31 3.70 -4.89 -6.77
CA LYS A 31 4.03 -6.28 -6.48
C LYS A 31 4.74 -6.40 -5.14
N CYS A 32 4.08 -7.05 -4.19
CA CYS A 32 4.66 -7.31 -2.88
C CYS A 32 5.80 -8.34 -2.97
N LEU A 33 6.99 -7.96 -2.52
CA LEU A 33 8.15 -8.85 -2.49
C LEU A 33 8.04 -9.95 -1.42
N LYS A 34 7.21 -9.76 -0.39
CA LYS A 34 7.06 -10.72 0.72
C LYS A 34 6.07 -11.84 0.41
N CYS A 35 4.88 -11.50 -0.09
CA CYS A 35 3.82 -12.49 -0.34
C CYS A 35 3.55 -12.75 -1.82
N GLY A 36 4.26 -12.08 -2.74
CA GLY A 36 4.07 -12.22 -4.18
C GLY A 36 2.82 -11.54 -4.74
N HIS A 37 2.01 -10.90 -3.88
CA HIS A 37 0.75 -10.26 -4.26
C HIS A 37 0.99 -9.14 -5.27
N SER A 38 0.33 -9.23 -6.43
CA SER A 38 0.47 -8.26 -7.52
C SER A 38 -0.90 -7.67 -7.85
N GLU A 39 -1.00 -6.35 -7.89
CA GLU A 39 -2.23 -5.63 -8.24
C GLU A 39 -1.91 -4.22 -8.76
N ASN A 40 -2.93 -3.45 -9.11
CA ASN A 40 -2.73 -2.06 -9.46
C ASN A 40 -2.33 -1.25 -8.21
N ALA A 41 -1.32 -0.39 -8.33
CA ALA A 41 -0.81 0.40 -7.22
C ALA A 41 -1.87 1.34 -6.61
N ASP A 42 -2.77 1.91 -7.42
CA ASP A 42 -3.86 2.76 -6.95
C ASP A 42 -4.93 1.93 -6.21
N LEU A 43 -5.21 0.70 -6.65
CA LEU A 43 -6.10 -0.23 -5.95
C LEU A 43 -5.53 -0.65 -4.59
N ASN A 44 -4.24 -1.01 -4.55
CA ASN A 44 -3.55 -1.35 -3.32
C ASN A 44 -3.53 -0.16 -2.35
N ALA A 45 -3.22 1.03 -2.85
CA ALA A 45 -3.23 2.26 -2.05
C ALA A 45 -4.63 2.57 -1.52
N SER A 46 -5.68 2.41 -2.34
CA SER A 46 -7.08 2.59 -1.93
C SER A 46 -7.44 1.65 -0.78
N LYS A 47 -7.08 0.36 -0.87
CA LYS A 47 -7.28 -0.62 0.21
C LYS A 47 -6.52 -0.25 1.48
N ASN A 48 -5.28 0.22 1.35
CA ASN A 48 -4.52 0.69 2.50
C ASN A 48 -5.14 1.94 3.13
N ILE A 49 -5.65 2.88 2.34
CA ILE A 49 -6.36 4.05 2.85
C ILE A 49 -7.64 3.63 3.56
N LEU A 50 -8.44 2.71 3.00
CA LEU A 50 -9.62 2.16 3.67
C LEU A 50 -9.26 1.49 5.01
N ALA A 51 -8.16 0.74 5.04
CA ALA A 51 -7.67 0.09 6.25
C ALA A 51 -7.17 1.08 7.32
N VAL A 52 -6.73 2.29 6.94
CA VAL A 52 -6.26 3.33 7.87
C VAL A 52 -7.39 4.30 8.24
N GLY A 53 -8.35 4.54 7.34
CA GLY A 53 -9.49 5.45 7.54
C GLY A 53 -10.59 4.89 8.44
N SER A 54 -10.46 3.64 8.92
CA SER A 54 -11.39 3.04 9.88
C SER A 54 -10.96 3.21 11.35
N THR A 55 -9.89 3.94 11.64
CA THR A 55 -9.60 4.36 13.03
C THR A 55 -10.32 5.67 13.30
N VAL A 56 -11.43 5.56 14.05
CA VAL A 56 -12.15 6.64 14.71
C VAL A 56 -11.24 7.53 15.57
#